data_AF-A0A519NSK2-F1
#
_entry.id   AF-A0A519NSK2-F1
#
_cell.length_a   1.000
_cell.length_b   1.000
_cell.length_c   1.000
_cell.angle_alpha   90.00
_cell.angle_beta   90.00
_cell.angle_gamma   90.00
#
_symmetry.space_group_name_H-M   'P 1'
#
loop_
_entity.id
_entity.type
_entity.pdbx_description
1 polymer ?
#
loop_
_entity_poly.entity_id
_entity_poly.type
_entity_poly.pdbx_seq_one_letter_code
_entity_poly.pdbx_strand_id
1 'polypeptide(L)'
;GGPIFRAYDKKDGKRLAAFELPALVSGAPMTYMHKGKQYIVVPVSAPGKPAELVALTLDGASANGPLPANGQAPVNAAPKSSSQEAAEITASPAELATGKAAYDKACAVCHGPTGGGGVGPNLMGRTDYNNIVRVIVQGQGEMPAIANSLAVGEPEAIAKYVIKTFQRPRTARPPPPPPED
;
A
#
# COMPACT_ATOMS: atom_id res chain seq x y z
N GLY A 1 10.61 -6.38 -10.50
CA GLY A 1 11.88 -5.67 -10.19
C GLY A 1 12.16 -5.81 -8.71
N GLY A 2 13.43 -6.04 -8.33
CA GLY A 2 13.82 -6.08 -6.91
C GLY A 2 13.81 -4.69 -6.25
N PRO A 3 14.05 -4.59 -4.94
CA PRO A 3 14.05 -3.34 -4.19
C PRO A 3 15.32 -2.51 -4.46
N ILE A 4 15.73 -2.37 -5.72
CA ILE A 4 17.00 -1.74 -6.09
C ILE A 4 16.71 -0.46 -6.85
N PHE A 5 17.17 0.67 -6.31
CA PHE A 5 17.30 1.91 -7.06
C PHE A 5 18.50 1.79 -7.99
N ARG A 6 18.34 2.21 -9.25
CA ARG A 6 19.44 2.21 -10.24
C ARG A 6 19.50 3.55 -10.94
N ALA A 7 20.70 4.10 -11.02
CA ALA A 7 21.01 5.24 -11.86
C ALA A 7 21.93 4.81 -13.00
N TYR A 8 21.65 5.29 -14.20
CA TYR A 8 22.40 4.98 -15.42
C TYR A 8 22.83 6.26 -16.09
N ASP A 9 23.96 6.22 -16.77
CA ASP A 9 24.37 7.27 -17.70
C ASP A 9 23.41 7.23 -18.90
N LYS A 10 22.85 8.40 -19.24
CA LYS A 10 21.87 8.52 -20.31
C LYS A 10 22.47 8.24 -21.70
N LYS A 11 23.77 8.45 -21.89
CA LYS A 11 24.44 8.35 -23.19
C LYS A 11 24.68 6.91 -23.61
N ASP A 12 25.16 6.09 -22.67
CA ASP A 12 25.63 4.73 -22.95
C ASP A 12 24.92 3.64 -22.14
N GLY A 13 24.03 4.01 -21.20
CA GLY A 13 23.32 3.07 -20.35
C GLY A 13 24.20 2.41 -19.29
N LYS A 14 25.44 2.89 -19.07
CA LYS A 14 26.32 2.38 -18.02
C LYS A 14 25.72 2.70 -16.65
N ARG A 15 25.70 1.71 -15.76
CA ARG A 15 25.21 1.89 -14.38
C ARG A 15 26.17 2.78 -13.59
N LEU A 16 25.67 3.92 -13.11
CA LEU A 16 26.39 4.88 -12.26
C LEU A 16 26.24 4.56 -10.78
N ALA A 17 25.05 4.12 -10.35
CA ALA A 17 24.80 3.73 -8.97
C ALA A 17 23.74 2.61 -8.89
N ALA A 18 23.83 1.79 -7.85
CA ALA A 18 22.76 0.91 -7.42
C ALA A 18 22.83 0.67 -5.92
N PHE A 19 21.68 0.71 -5.26
CA PHE A 19 21.55 0.41 -3.84
C PHE A 19 20.15 -0.10 -3.53
N GLU A 20 20.03 -0.80 -2.42
CA GLU A 20 18.75 -1.32 -1.96
C GLU A 20 17.92 -0.23 -1.29
N LEU A 21 16.63 -0.27 -1.56
CA LEU A 21 15.60 0.51 -0.91
C LEU A 21 14.92 -0.35 0.16
N PRO A 22 14.31 0.27 1.18
CA PRO A 22 13.69 -0.46 2.29
C PRO A 22 12.52 -1.36 1.87
N ALA A 23 11.89 -1.10 0.72
CA ALA A 23 10.84 -1.93 0.13
C ALA A 23 10.89 -1.90 -1.41
N LEU A 24 10.00 -2.67 -2.05
CA LEU A 24 9.90 -2.71 -3.50
C LEU A 24 9.45 -1.34 -4.05
N VAL A 25 10.02 -0.93 -5.18
CA VAL A 25 9.59 0.28 -5.88
C VAL A 25 8.18 0.05 -6.43
N SER A 26 7.25 0.90 -6.03
CA SER A 26 5.83 0.76 -6.39
C SER A 26 5.30 1.84 -7.32
N GLY A 27 6.18 2.71 -7.84
CA GLY A 27 5.82 3.77 -8.77
C GLY A 27 7.05 4.43 -9.41
N ALA A 28 6.82 5.33 -10.36
CA ALA A 28 7.90 6.03 -11.04
C ALA A 28 8.65 6.98 -10.09
N PRO A 29 9.99 7.00 -10.12
CA PRO A 29 10.76 8.04 -9.44
C PRO A 29 10.39 9.44 -9.96
N MET A 30 10.36 10.41 -9.06
CA MET A 30 10.11 11.83 -9.36
C MET A 30 11.27 12.68 -8.87
N THR A 31 11.47 13.87 -9.46
CA THR A 31 12.48 14.82 -8.98
C THR A 31 11.89 16.21 -8.75
N TYR A 32 12.41 16.92 -7.74
CA TYR A 32 12.07 18.31 -7.47
C TYR A 32 13.25 19.05 -6.81
N MET A 33 13.14 20.37 -6.76
CA MET A 33 14.05 21.25 -6.03
C MET A 33 13.40 21.75 -4.75
N HIS A 34 14.11 21.74 -3.64
CA HIS A 34 13.69 22.38 -2.39
C HIS A 34 14.88 23.05 -1.70
N LYS A 35 14.77 24.36 -1.42
CA LYS A 35 15.82 25.18 -0.80
C LYS A 35 17.19 25.01 -1.49
N GLY A 36 17.21 25.01 -2.82
CA GLY A 36 18.43 24.88 -3.62
C GLY A 36 19.02 23.47 -3.72
N LYS A 37 18.41 22.45 -3.08
CA LYS A 37 18.82 21.05 -3.19
C LYS A 37 17.88 20.26 -4.10
N GLN A 38 18.45 19.42 -4.96
CA GLN A 38 17.70 18.46 -5.77
C GLN A 38 17.43 17.20 -4.98
N TYR A 39 16.19 16.70 -5.12
CA TYR A 39 15.76 15.43 -4.56
C TYR A 39 15.25 14.51 -5.66
N ILE A 40 15.47 13.21 -5.48
CA ILE A 40 14.78 12.15 -6.19
C ILE A 40 13.92 11.42 -5.17
N VAL A 41 12.61 11.36 -5.39
CA VAL A 41 11.68 10.64 -4.53
C VAL A 41 11.19 9.38 -5.20
N VAL A 42 11.28 8.27 -4.47
CA VAL A 42 10.88 6.94 -4.92
C VAL A 42 9.80 6.40 -3.98
N PRO A 43 8.58 6.13 -4.48
CA PRO A 43 7.57 5.45 -3.70
C PRO A 43 7.93 3.97 -3.55
N VAL A 44 7.90 3.49 -2.31
CA VAL A 44 8.19 2.09 -1.99
C VAL A 44 7.04 1.47 -1.19
N SER A 45 6.71 0.23 -1.50
CA SER A 45 5.73 -0.55 -0.74
C SER A 45 5.92 -2.05 -0.98
N ALA A 46 5.63 -2.87 0.03
CA ALA A 46 5.65 -4.32 -0.08
C ALA A 46 4.67 -4.93 0.94
N PRO A 47 4.15 -6.16 0.71
CA PRO A 47 3.38 -6.87 1.72
C PRO A 47 4.15 -6.95 3.05
N GLY A 48 3.51 -6.55 4.15
CA GLY A 48 4.12 -6.55 5.48
C GLY A 48 5.10 -5.39 5.76
N LYS A 49 5.27 -4.44 4.83
CA LYS A 49 6.03 -3.20 5.04
C LYS A 49 5.14 -1.97 4.83
N PRO A 50 5.28 -0.91 5.64
CA PRO A 50 4.56 0.35 5.40
C PRO A 50 4.87 0.90 4.00
N ALA A 51 3.90 1.61 3.42
CA ALA A 51 4.12 2.38 2.20
C ALA A 51 4.82 3.69 2.57
N GLU A 52 5.92 4.01 1.88
CA GLU A 52 6.81 5.11 2.24
C GLU A 52 7.32 5.85 0.99
N LEU A 53 7.73 7.11 1.17
CA LEU A 53 8.47 7.88 0.18
C LEU A 53 9.93 7.97 0.61
N VAL A 54 10.84 7.45 -0.21
CA VAL A 54 12.29 7.57 0.02
C VAL A 54 12.82 8.76 -0.77
N ALA A 55 13.36 9.76 -0.08
CA ALA A 55 13.98 10.94 -0.69
C ALA A 55 15.51 10.79 -0.72
N LEU A 56 16.09 10.89 -1.90
CA LEU A 56 17.52 10.74 -2.18
C LEU A 56 18.09 12.08 -2.64
N THR A 57 19.33 12.37 -2.26
CA THR A 57 20.08 13.55 -2.71
C THR A 57 21.57 13.20 -2.88
N LEU A 58 22.29 13.97 -3.70
CA LEU A 58 23.65 13.64 -4.12
C LEU A 58 24.69 13.80 -3.01
N ASP A 59 24.45 14.70 -2.05
CA ASP A 59 25.39 14.97 -0.95
C ASP A 59 25.29 13.97 0.21
N GLY A 60 24.37 13.00 0.13
CA GLY A 60 24.12 12.01 1.19
C GLY A 60 23.62 12.62 2.50
N ALA A 61 23.38 13.93 2.56
CA ALA A 61 22.98 14.66 3.75
C ALA A 61 21.46 14.86 3.75
N SER A 62 20.78 14.03 4.53
CA SER A 62 19.35 14.23 4.80
C SER A 62 19.16 15.38 5.79
N ALA A 63 18.26 16.31 5.47
CA ALA A 63 17.81 17.35 6.41
C ALA A 63 17.13 16.78 7.66
N ASN A 64 16.76 15.48 7.62
CA ASN A 64 16.14 14.75 8.72
C ASN A 64 17.16 13.94 9.55
N GLY A 65 18.47 14.19 9.38
CA GLY A 65 19.55 13.47 10.07
C GLY A 65 20.02 12.20 9.33
N PRO A 66 21.06 11.52 9.84
CA PRO A 66 21.55 10.27 9.25
C PRO A 66 20.45 9.21 9.18
N LEU A 67 20.48 8.34 8.17
CA LEU A 67 19.69 7.12 8.22
C LEU A 67 20.04 6.36 9.51
N PRO A 68 19.07 5.98 10.34
CA PRO A 68 19.31 5.08 11.46
C PRO A 68 20.06 3.82 10.99
N ALA A 69 20.99 3.32 11.80
CA ALA A 69 21.93 2.25 11.42
C ALA A 69 21.24 0.94 10.95
N ASN A 70 19.94 0.83 11.16
CA ASN A 70 19.04 -0.24 10.74
C ASN A 70 18.19 0.09 9.50
N GLY A 71 18.48 1.18 8.77
CA GLY A 71 17.84 1.55 7.51
C GLY A 71 16.38 2.02 7.62
N GLN A 72 15.90 2.30 8.84
CA GLN A 72 14.54 2.77 9.10
C GLN A 72 14.55 4.29 9.21
N ALA A 73 14.07 5.00 8.19
CA ALA A 73 13.85 6.43 8.33
C ALA A 73 12.89 6.70 9.52
N PRO A 74 13.04 7.81 10.27
CA PRO A 74 12.05 8.23 11.25
C PRO A 74 10.82 8.75 10.49
N VAL A 75 10.05 7.85 9.90
CA VAL A 75 8.68 8.14 9.47
C VAL A 75 7.79 7.94 10.69
N ASN A 76 6.86 8.86 10.92
CA ASN A 76 5.74 8.54 11.80
C ASN A 76 5.13 7.26 11.25
N ALA A 77 5.13 6.19 12.07
CA ALA A 77 4.57 4.92 11.66
C ALA A 77 3.16 5.17 11.14
N ALA A 78 2.87 4.73 9.91
CA ALA A 78 1.48 4.56 9.50
C ALA A 78 0.80 3.76 10.63
N PRO A 79 -0.40 4.17 11.09
CA PRO A 79 -1.09 3.45 12.16
C PRO A 79 -1.13 1.97 11.78
N LYS A 80 -0.76 1.11 12.72
CA LYS A 80 -0.73 -0.33 12.49
C LYS A 80 -2.14 -0.75 12.08
N SER A 81 -2.35 -1.17 10.83
CA SER A 81 -3.57 -1.89 10.48
C SER A 81 -3.54 -3.23 11.21
N SER A 82 -4.27 -3.32 12.31
CA SER A 82 -4.38 -4.57 13.07
C SER A 82 -5.59 -5.37 12.58
N SER A 83 -5.46 -6.69 12.58
CA SER A 83 -6.58 -7.61 12.36
C SER A 83 -7.61 -7.57 13.49
N GLN A 84 -7.25 -7.01 14.65
CA GLN A 84 -8.13 -6.80 15.79
C GLN A 84 -9.13 -5.67 15.52
N GLU A 85 -8.69 -4.52 14.99
CA GLU A 85 -9.60 -3.43 14.60
C GLU A 85 -10.59 -3.87 13.51
N ALA A 86 -10.16 -4.71 12.56
CA ALA A 86 -11.07 -5.25 11.53
C ALA A 86 -12.15 -6.20 12.09
N ALA A 87 -11.85 -6.87 13.20
CA ALA A 87 -12.81 -7.73 13.89
C ALA A 87 -13.93 -6.90 14.54
N GLU A 88 -13.56 -5.72 15.07
CA GLU A 88 -14.49 -4.78 15.72
C GLU A 88 -15.35 -3.99 14.74
N ILE A 89 -14.96 -3.87 13.47
CA ILE A 89 -15.82 -3.29 12.42
C ILE A 89 -17.14 -4.08 12.38
N THR A 90 -18.26 -3.47 12.76
CA THR A 90 -19.58 -4.07 12.59
C THR A 90 -20.19 -3.67 11.24
N ALA A 91 -20.92 -4.59 10.63
CA ALA A 91 -21.68 -4.33 9.41
C ALA A 91 -23.05 -4.99 9.53
N SER A 92 -24.12 -4.20 9.40
CA SER A 92 -25.48 -4.72 9.30
C SER A 92 -25.68 -5.43 7.94
N PRO A 93 -26.66 -6.34 7.84
CA PRO A 93 -27.00 -6.96 6.56
C PRO A 93 -27.34 -5.94 5.46
N ALA A 94 -27.99 -4.83 5.83
CA ALA A 94 -28.31 -3.76 4.89
C ALA A 94 -27.05 -3.07 4.36
N GLU A 95 -26.08 -2.75 5.23
CA GLU A 95 -24.81 -2.16 4.80
C GLU A 95 -23.98 -3.11 3.93
N LEU A 96 -24.01 -4.42 4.22
CA LEU A 96 -23.35 -5.41 3.37
C LEU A 96 -24.02 -5.54 2.00
N ALA A 97 -25.35 -5.45 1.93
CA ALA A 97 -26.08 -5.44 0.67
C ALA A 97 -25.75 -4.19 -0.17
N THR A 98 -25.74 -3.01 0.45
CA THR A 98 -25.31 -1.76 -0.19
C THR A 98 -23.86 -1.85 -0.67
N GLY A 99 -22.96 -2.30 0.19
CA GLY A 99 -21.54 -2.45 -0.13
C GLY A 99 -21.30 -3.43 -1.29
N LYS A 100 -22.03 -4.55 -1.32
CA LYS A 100 -21.99 -5.50 -2.42
C LYS A 100 -22.47 -4.88 -3.73
N ALA A 101 -23.62 -4.21 -3.73
CA ALA A 101 -24.18 -3.60 -4.93
C ALA A 101 -23.23 -2.54 -5.52
N ALA A 102 -22.65 -1.69 -4.67
CA ALA A 102 -21.66 -0.71 -5.08
C ALA A 102 -20.35 -1.36 -5.56
N TYR A 103 -19.89 -2.42 -4.90
CA TYR A 103 -18.72 -3.20 -5.31
C TYR A 103 -18.89 -3.83 -6.71
N ASP A 104 -20.03 -4.46 -6.95
CA ASP A 104 -20.33 -5.11 -8.24
C ASP A 104 -20.34 -4.10 -9.38
N LYS A 105 -20.87 -2.89 -9.12
CA LYS A 105 -20.95 -1.79 -10.10
C LYS A 105 -19.58 -1.16 -10.40
N ALA A 106 -18.74 -0.95 -9.38
CA ALA A 106 -17.58 -0.05 -9.51
C ALA A 106 -16.21 -0.76 -9.34
N CYS A 107 -16.15 -1.87 -8.63
CA CYS A 107 -14.89 -2.47 -8.18
C CYS A 107 -14.58 -3.79 -8.89
N ALA A 108 -15.60 -4.61 -9.13
CA ALA A 108 -15.46 -5.97 -9.65
C ALA A 108 -14.78 -6.04 -11.02
N VAL A 109 -14.91 -5.00 -11.85
CA VAL A 109 -14.27 -4.91 -13.17
C VAL A 109 -12.75 -5.02 -13.11
N CYS A 110 -12.13 -4.49 -12.05
CA CYS A 110 -10.67 -4.55 -11.87
C CYS A 110 -10.26 -5.59 -10.82
N HIS A 111 -10.98 -5.65 -9.70
CA HIS A 111 -10.63 -6.49 -8.56
C HIS A 111 -11.26 -7.89 -8.59
N GLY A 112 -12.04 -8.18 -9.62
CA GLY A 112 -12.75 -9.44 -9.79
C GLY A 112 -14.01 -9.52 -8.91
N PRO A 113 -15.01 -10.34 -9.31
CA PRO A 113 -16.29 -10.46 -8.59
C PRO A 113 -16.12 -11.06 -7.18
N THR A 114 -15.04 -11.80 -6.95
CA THR A 114 -14.70 -12.43 -5.65
C THR A 114 -13.58 -11.71 -4.90
N GLY A 115 -13.16 -10.52 -5.37
CA GLY A 115 -12.02 -9.81 -4.79
C GLY A 115 -10.66 -10.47 -5.05
N GLY A 116 -10.61 -11.51 -5.88
CA GLY A 116 -9.39 -12.26 -6.19
C GLY A 116 -8.32 -11.48 -6.96
N GLY A 117 -8.66 -10.30 -7.48
CA GLY A 117 -7.79 -9.47 -8.32
C GLY A 117 -7.92 -9.78 -9.82
N GLY A 118 -7.13 -9.08 -10.61
CA GLY A 118 -7.10 -9.15 -12.07
C GLY A 118 -6.28 -8.00 -12.63
N VAL A 119 -6.96 -7.02 -13.23
CA VAL A 119 -6.36 -5.72 -13.58
C VAL A 119 -5.92 -4.99 -12.32
N GLY A 120 -6.79 -4.96 -11.31
CA GLY A 120 -6.51 -4.44 -9.98
C GLY A 120 -5.95 -5.51 -9.04
N PRO A 121 -5.28 -5.10 -7.95
CA PRO A 121 -4.73 -6.03 -6.97
C PRO A 121 -5.81 -6.85 -6.25
N ASN A 122 -5.42 -8.00 -5.71
CA ASN A 122 -6.27 -8.86 -4.90
C ASN A 122 -6.67 -8.16 -3.56
N LEU A 123 -7.96 -8.21 -3.22
CA LEU A 123 -8.57 -7.60 -2.03
C LEU A 123 -8.80 -8.57 -0.86
N MET A 124 -8.41 -9.84 -1.00
CA MET A 124 -8.53 -10.86 0.03
C MET A 124 -7.62 -10.56 1.23
N GLY A 125 -8.24 -10.53 2.42
CA GLY A 125 -7.58 -10.33 3.71
C GLY A 125 -7.27 -8.88 4.04
N ARG A 126 -7.89 -7.92 3.35
CA ARG A 126 -7.73 -6.50 3.68
C ARG A 126 -8.55 -6.17 4.93
N THR A 127 -7.89 -5.52 5.89
CA THR A 127 -8.43 -5.27 7.25
C THR A 127 -8.49 -3.78 7.61
N ASP A 128 -7.81 -2.92 6.86
CA ASP A 128 -7.70 -1.49 7.18
C ASP A 128 -8.90 -0.70 6.66
N TYR A 129 -9.94 -0.55 7.47
CA TYR A 129 -11.16 0.18 7.09
C TYR A 129 -10.87 1.61 6.63
N ASN A 130 -10.14 2.39 7.43
CA ASN A 130 -9.87 3.79 7.13
C ASN A 130 -9.05 3.94 5.86
N ASN A 131 -8.06 3.08 5.65
CA ASN A 131 -7.27 3.10 4.43
C ASN A 131 -8.08 2.66 3.21
N ILE A 132 -8.96 1.66 3.32
CA ILE A 132 -9.82 1.24 2.20
C ILE A 132 -10.73 2.40 1.78
N VAL A 133 -11.41 3.06 2.73
CA VAL A 133 -12.25 4.23 2.44
C VAL A 133 -11.42 5.34 1.79
N ARG A 134 -10.25 5.67 2.36
CA ARG A 134 -9.34 6.68 1.79
C ARG A 134 -8.97 6.37 0.35
N VAL A 135 -8.58 5.13 0.05
CA VAL A 135 -8.17 4.72 -1.31
C VAL A 135 -9.34 4.78 -2.30
N ILE A 136 -10.55 4.41 -1.89
CA ILE A 136 -11.75 4.56 -2.73
C ILE A 136 -11.99 6.04 -3.06
N VAL A 137 -11.86 6.91 -2.05
CA VAL A 137 -12.17 8.34 -2.20
C VAL A 137 -11.10 9.11 -2.96
N GLN A 138 -9.83 8.83 -2.68
CA GLN A 138 -8.69 9.62 -3.15
C GLN A 138 -7.88 8.95 -4.26
N GLY A 139 -8.14 7.67 -4.53
CA GLY A 139 -7.29 6.85 -5.39
C GLY A 139 -5.96 6.51 -4.72
N GLN A 140 -5.21 5.60 -5.35
CA GLN A 140 -3.85 5.28 -4.94
C GLN A 140 -3.08 4.63 -6.08
N GLY A 141 -1.94 5.21 -6.46
CA GLY A 141 -1.14 4.71 -7.58
C GLY A 141 -1.96 4.75 -8.86
N GLU A 142 -2.12 3.61 -9.51
CA GLU A 142 -2.94 3.45 -10.73
C GLU A 142 -4.44 3.29 -10.44
N MET A 143 -4.85 3.07 -9.18
CA MET A 143 -6.26 3.02 -8.83
C MET A 143 -6.84 4.44 -8.82
N PRO A 144 -7.80 4.77 -9.72
CA PRO A 144 -8.36 6.12 -9.79
C PRO A 144 -9.21 6.42 -8.55
N ALA A 145 -9.36 7.70 -8.23
CA ALA A 145 -10.37 8.17 -7.29
C ALA A 145 -11.77 7.95 -7.88
N ILE A 146 -12.62 7.21 -7.17
CA ILE A 146 -13.97 6.88 -7.65
C ILE A 146 -15.08 7.44 -6.75
N ALA A 147 -14.77 8.27 -5.75
CA ALA A 147 -15.79 8.89 -4.91
C ALA A 147 -16.90 9.59 -5.70
N ASN A 148 -16.55 10.22 -6.83
CA ASN A 148 -17.52 10.95 -7.66
C ASN A 148 -18.51 10.02 -8.41
N SER A 149 -18.23 8.71 -8.50
CA SER A 149 -19.14 7.73 -9.10
C SER A 149 -19.94 6.94 -8.06
N LEU A 150 -19.74 7.26 -6.77
CA LEU A 150 -20.37 6.61 -5.63
C LEU A 150 -21.33 7.58 -4.92
N ALA A 151 -22.42 7.04 -4.38
CA ALA A 151 -23.31 7.78 -3.51
C ALA A 151 -22.69 7.99 -2.11
N VAL A 152 -23.25 8.96 -1.36
CA VAL A 152 -22.83 9.23 0.02
C VAL A 152 -22.98 7.95 0.86
N GLY A 153 -21.92 7.57 1.58
CA GLY A 153 -21.90 6.37 2.43
C GLY A 153 -21.55 5.06 1.71
N GLU A 154 -21.51 5.03 0.36
CA GLU A 154 -21.10 3.83 -0.38
C GLU A 154 -19.62 3.47 -0.18
N PRO A 155 -18.65 4.42 -0.10
CA PRO A 155 -17.25 4.08 0.21
C PRO A 155 -17.11 3.28 1.52
N GLU A 156 -17.83 3.68 2.57
CA GLU A 156 -17.87 3.03 3.87
C GLU A 156 -18.51 1.65 3.80
N ALA A 157 -19.64 1.53 3.08
CA ALA A 157 -20.33 0.26 2.87
C ALA A 157 -19.46 -0.74 2.09
N ILE A 158 -18.75 -0.27 1.05
CA ILE A 158 -17.78 -1.09 0.29
C ILE A 158 -16.65 -1.55 1.21
N ALA A 159 -16.08 -0.66 2.02
CA ALA A 159 -15.00 -1.02 2.94
C ALA A 159 -15.43 -2.12 3.93
N LYS A 160 -16.64 -2.00 4.51
CA LYS A 160 -17.23 -3.03 5.37
C LYS A 160 -17.44 -4.35 4.62
N TYR A 161 -17.99 -4.29 3.40
CA TYR A 161 -18.21 -5.47 2.57
C TYR A 161 -16.90 -6.20 2.24
N VAL A 162 -15.85 -5.47 1.83
CA VAL A 162 -14.53 -6.05 1.53
C VAL A 162 -13.94 -6.76 2.76
N ILE A 163 -13.96 -6.10 3.92
CA ILE A 163 -13.41 -6.65 5.17
C ILE A 163 -14.17 -7.90 5.64
N LYS A 164 -15.50 -7.91 5.50
CA LYS A 164 -16.34 -9.01 5.99
C LYS A 164 -16.45 -10.18 5.02
N THR A 165 -16.47 -9.92 3.71
CA THR A 165 -16.68 -10.95 2.69
C THR A 165 -15.38 -11.57 2.19
N PHE A 166 -14.34 -10.77 1.99
CA PHE A 166 -13.10 -11.21 1.36
C PHE A 166 -12.02 -11.54 2.40
N GLN A 167 -12.35 -12.38 3.38
CA GLN A 167 -11.37 -12.80 4.38
C GLN A 167 -10.46 -13.89 3.82
N ARG A 168 -9.16 -13.86 4.15
CA ARG A 168 -8.28 -15.00 3.85
C ARG A 168 -8.73 -16.20 4.70
N PRO A 169 -8.80 -17.41 4.12
CA PRO A 169 -8.99 -18.62 4.91
C PRO A 169 -7.94 -18.66 6.01
N ARG A 170 -8.37 -18.81 7.27
CA ARG A 170 -7.44 -19.09 8.37
C ARG A 170 -6.91 -20.50 8.15
N THR A 171 -5.75 -20.66 7.53
CA THR A 171 -4.98 -21.88 7.68
C THR A 171 -4.49 -21.91 9.13
N ALA A 172 -4.71 -23.03 9.83
CA ALA A 172 -4.20 -23.21 11.18
C ALA A 172 -2.67 -23.04 11.15
N ARG A 173 -2.13 -22.19 12.03
CA ARG A 173 -0.68 -22.08 12.20
C ARG A 173 -0.18 -23.44 12.70
N PRO A 174 0.76 -24.11 12.01
CA PRO A 174 1.37 -25.32 12.56
C PRO A 174 2.08 -24.99 13.89
N PRO A 175 2.10 -25.92 14.86
CA PRO A 175 2.78 -25.69 16.13
C PRO A 175 4.26 -25.33 15.90
N PRO A 176 4.87 -24.51 16.79
CA PRO A 176 6.30 -24.23 16.70
C PRO A 176 7.10 -25.54 16.78
N PRO A 177 8.28 -25.63 16.12
CA PRO A 177 9.16 -26.76 16.29
C PRO A 177 9.59 -26.89 17.77
N PRO A 178 9.87 -28.12 18.25
CA PRO A 178 10.41 -28.30 19.59
C PRO A 178 11.74 -27.54 19.74
N PRO A 179 12.12 -27.13 20.97
CA PRO A 179 13.43 -26.54 21.21
C PRO A 179 14.53 -27.52 20.78
N GLU A 180 15.57 -27.01 20.13
CA GLU A 180 16.79 -27.77 19.81
C GLU A 180 17.63 -27.86 21.10
N ASP A 181 18.09 -29.08 21.43
CA ASP A 181 18.98 -29.39 22.57
C ASP A 181 20.43 -28.94 22.33
#